data_AF-A0A5B6VQG7-F1
#
_entry.id   AF-A0A5B6VQG7-F1
#
_cell.length_a   1.000
_cell.length_b   1.000
_cell.length_c   1.000
_cell.angle_alpha   90.00
_cell.angle_beta   90.00
_cell.angle_gamma   90.00
#
_symmetry.space_group_name_H-M   'P 1'
#
loop_
_entity.id
_entity.type
_entity.pdbx_description
1 polymer ?
#
loop_
_entity_poly.entity_id
_entity_poly.type
_entity_poly.pdbx_seq_one_letter_code
_entity_poly.pdbx_strand_id
1 'polypeptide(L)'
;MVKSFSLLYIFAIILLFTSGKVNGAECEEQLGKCDENCDFKCQTSKNGKGICDENGICKCVYECKGPGTKSCNVGIGPCSEHCSDDCCEQNCEFKYPGVQDGHGFCLDIAGIPASNQCLCYFYC
;
A
#
# COMPACT_ATOMS: atom_id res chain seq x y z
N MET A 1 -36.60 5.43 -35.11
CA MET A 1 -36.33 4.75 -33.83
C MET A 1 -35.23 3.71 -34.04
N VAL A 2 -33.96 4.12 -34.01
CA VAL A 2 -32.80 3.23 -34.16
C VAL A 2 -31.61 3.94 -33.54
N LYS A 3 -31.51 3.90 -32.20
CA LYS A 3 -30.34 4.47 -31.49
C LYS A 3 -30.20 4.04 -30.02
N SER A 4 -31.05 3.17 -29.48
CA SER A 4 -30.92 2.65 -28.12
C SER A 4 -30.16 1.30 -28.05
N PHE A 5 -30.36 0.42 -29.04
CA PHE A 5 -29.76 -0.92 -29.06
C PHE A 5 -28.24 -0.93 -29.19
N SER A 6 -27.66 0.07 -29.87
CA SER A 6 -26.20 0.17 -30.07
C SER A 6 -25.45 0.57 -28.78
N LEU A 7 -26.06 1.42 -27.94
CA LEU A 7 -25.47 1.86 -26.67
C LEU A 7 -25.44 0.73 -25.64
N LEU A 8 -26.48 -0.10 -25.60
CA LEU A 8 -26.53 -1.28 -24.72
C LEU A 8 -25.44 -2.29 -25.08
N TYR A 9 -25.14 -2.44 -26.36
CA TYR A 9 -24.09 -3.35 -26.83
C TYR A 9 -22.69 -2.86 -26.42
N ILE A 10 -22.44 -1.56 -26.51
CA ILE A 10 -21.18 -0.96 -26.05
C ILE A 10 -21.01 -1.12 -24.53
N PHE A 11 -22.07 -0.90 -23.75
CA PHE A 11 -22.05 -1.11 -22.29
C PHE A 11 -21.77 -2.57 -21.90
N ALA A 12 -22.35 -3.53 -22.62
CA ALA A 12 -22.11 -4.96 -22.38
C ALA A 12 -20.65 -5.36 -22.65
N ILE A 13 -20.00 -4.75 -23.65
CA ILE A 13 -18.59 -4.99 -23.96
C ILE A 13 -17.68 -4.42 -22.86
N ILE A 14 -17.97 -3.23 -22.32
CA ILE A 14 -17.16 -2.61 -21.26
C ILE A 14 -17.17 -3.45 -19.97
N LEU A 15 -18.30 -4.06 -19.62
CA LEU A 15 -18.40 -4.92 -18.43
C LEU A 15 -17.52 -6.18 -18.51
N LEU A 16 -17.31 -6.73 -19.71
CA LEU A 16 -16.47 -7.92 -19.91
C LEU A 16 -14.98 -7.67 -19.62
N PHE A 17 -14.51 -6.42 -19.71
CA PHE A 17 -13.10 -6.08 -19.48
C PHE A 17 -12.75 -5.75 -18.01
N THR A 18 -13.73 -5.68 -17.11
CA THR A 18 -13.47 -5.29 -15.70
C THR A 18 -13.10 -6.45 -14.77
N SER A 19 -13.12 -7.70 -15.25
CA SER A 19 -12.84 -8.89 -14.43
C SER A 19 -11.42 -9.42 -14.58
N GLY A 20 -10.48 -8.60 -15.01
CA GLY A 20 -9.05 -8.90 -14.89
C GLY A 20 -8.61 -8.64 -13.46
N LYS A 21 -8.64 -9.65 -12.59
CA LYS A 21 -7.92 -9.59 -11.32
C LYS A 21 -6.45 -9.32 -11.67
N VAL A 22 -5.99 -8.08 -11.49
CA VAL A 22 -4.57 -7.74 -11.57
C VAL A 22 -3.91 -8.61 -10.51
N ASN A 23 -3.13 -9.60 -10.93
CA ASN A 23 -2.36 -10.39 -9.98
C ASN A 23 -1.33 -9.43 -9.38
N GLY A 24 -1.62 -8.90 -8.20
CA GLY A 24 -0.62 -8.26 -7.36
C GLY A 24 0.55 -9.21 -7.17
N ALA A 25 1.76 -8.67 -7.02
CA ALA A 25 2.92 -9.51 -6.72
C ALA A 25 2.64 -10.32 -5.44
N GLU A 26 3.00 -11.60 -5.45
CA GLU A 26 2.83 -12.48 -4.30
C GLU A 26 4.11 -12.44 -3.43
N CYS A 27 3.93 -12.18 -2.14
CA CYS A 27 5.00 -12.11 -1.15
C CYS A 27 4.93 -13.34 -0.23
N GLU A 28 6.10 -13.84 0.17
CA GLU A 28 6.22 -14.97 1.10
C GLU A 28 7.03 -14.58 2.34
N GLU A 29 6.56 -14.96 3.53
CA GLU A 29 7.25 -14.78 4.81
C GLU A 29 7.23 -16.08 5.62
N GLN A 30 8.37 -16.46 6.22
CA GLN A 30 8.44 -17.62 7.12
C GLN A 30 8.12 -17.20 8.56
N LEU A 31 7.05 -17.76 9.15
CA LEU A 31 6.61 -17.45 10.51
C LEU A 31 7.21 -18.40 11.57
N GLY A 32 7.99 -19.40 11.15
CA GLY A 32 8.64 -20.37 12.04
C GLY A 32 7.97 -21.75 12.00
N LYS A 33 7.88 -22.45 13.13
CA LYS A 33 7.34 -23.82 13.19
C LYS A 33 5.85 -23.83 12.80
N CYS A 34 5.47 -24.81 11.98
CA CYS A 34 4.08 -25.10 11.65
C CYS A 34 3.31 -25.58 12.89
N ASP A 35 2.18 -24.93 13.14
CA ASP A 35 1.16 -25.31 14.12
C ASP A 35 -0.24 -25.07 13.52
N GLU A 36 -1.30 -25.50 14.21
CA GLU A 36 -2.67 -25.32 13.74
C GLU A 36 -3.08 -23.84 13.52
N ASN A 37 -2.33 -22.89 14.08
CA ASN A 37 -2.61 -21.47 13.98
C ASN A 37 -1.84 -20.79 12.85
N CYS A 38 -1.07 -21.52 12.03
CA CYS A 38 -0.28 -20.97 10.93
C CYS A 38 -1.13 -20.07 10.01
N ASP A 39 -2.27 -20.57 9.56
CA ASP A 39 -3.17 -19.83 8.67
C ASP A 39 -3.83 -18.65 9.38
N PHE A 40 -4.34 -18.85 10.59
CA PHE A 40 -4.94 -17.78 11.39
C PHE A 40 -3.97 -16.61 11.66
N LYS A 41 -2.71 -16.92 12.00
CA LYS A 41 -1.65 -15.92 12.20
C LYS A 41 -1.37 -15.12 10.92
N CYS A 42 -1.29 -15.80 9.78
CA CYS A 42 -1.05 -15.16 8.49
C CYS A 42 -2.22 -14.29 8.05
N GLN A 43 -3.46 -14.75 8.21
CA GLN A 43 -4.67 -13.98 7.96
C GLN A 43 -4.70 -12.72 8.84
N THR A 44 -4.41 -12.86 10.13
CA THR A 44 -4.45 -11.74 11.08
C THR A 44 -3.34 -10.71 10.82
N SER A 45 -2.12 -11.16 10.47
CA SER A 45 -0.98 -10.26 10.33
C SER A 45 -0.89 -9.58 8.98
N LYS A 46 -1.23 -10.28 7.89
CA LYS A 46 -0.94 -9.85 6.52
C LYS A 46 -2.14 -9.93 5.59
N ASN A 47 -3.31 -10.34 6.10
CA ASN A 47 -4.45 -10.73 5.26
C ASN A 47 -4.05 -11.80 4.22
N GLY A 48 -3.13 -12.68 4.61
CA GLY A 48 -2.55 -13.71 3.77
C GLY A 48 -3.09 -15.11 4.07
N LYS A 49 -2.51 -16.11 3.41
CA LYS A 49 -2.75 -17.53 3.62
C LYS A 49 -1.54 -18.23 4.22
N GLY A 50 -1.73 -18.95 5.32
CA GLY A 50 -0.68 -19.76 5.94
C GLY A 50 -0.63 -21.16 5.34
N ILE A 51 0.57 -21.62 5.00
CA ILE A 51 0.84 -22.92 4.39
C ILE A 51 2.01 -23.56 5.12
N CYS A 52 1.82 -24.78 5.61
CA CYS A 52 2.92 -25.55 6.17
C CYS A 52 3.67 -26.30 5.08
N ASP A 53 4.98 -26.10 5.01
CA ASP A 53 5.84 -26.82 4.08
C ASP A 53 6.25 -28.20 4.60
N GLU A 54 6.93 -28.98 3.75
CA GLU A 54 7.39 -30.34 4.05
C GLU A 54 8.40 -30.41 5.21
N ASN A 55 9.05 -29.30 5.54
CA ASN A 55 9.99 -29.20 6.66
C ASN A 55 9.28 -28.81 7.98
N GLY A 56 7.96 -28.65 7.95
CA GLY A 56 7.18 -28.20 9.10
C GLY A 56 7.39 -26.72 9.40
N ILE A 57 7.71 -25.89 8.40
CA ILE A 57 7.78 -24.42 8.52
C ILE A 57 6.45 -23.82 8.04
N CYS A 58 5.90 -22.90 8.82
CA CYS A 58 4.77 -22.07 8.44
C CYS A 58 5.24 -20.95 7.49
N LYS A 59 4.77 -21.00 6.25
CA LYS A 59 4.93 -19.94 5.24
C LYS A 59 3.64 -19.15 5.13
N CYS A 60 3.74 -17.83 5.18
CA CYS A 60 2.65 -16.90 4.97
C CYS A 60 2.76 -16.31 3.57
N VAL A 61 1.76 -16.59 2.72
CA VAL A 61 1.68 -16.10 1.35
C VAL A 61 0.63 -14.99 1.31
N TYR A 62 1.00 -13.79 0.86
CA TYR A 62 0.11 -12.63 0.87
C TYR A 62 0.36 -11.72 -0.33
N GLU A 63 -0.64 -10.91 -0.67
CA GLU A 63 -0.48 -9.90 -1.72
C GLU A 63 0.50 -8.82 -1.24
N CYS A 64 1.58 -8.62 -1.98
CA CYS A 64 2.54 -7.56 -1.69
C CYS A 64 1.82 -6.21 -1.75
N LYS A 65 1.93 -5.42 -0.68
CA LYS A 65 1.58 -4.00 -0.74
C LYS A 65 2.66 -3.25 -1.52
N GLY A 66 2.45 -3.09 -2.83
CA GLY A 66 3.31 -2.29 -3.69
C GLY A 66 4.80 -2.74 -3.75
N PRO A 67 5.61 -2.13 -4.61
CA PRO A 67 7.05 -2.33 -4.65
C PRO A 67 7.71 -1.67 -3.43
N GLY A 68 8.50 -2.46 -2.71
CA GLY A 68 9.48 -1.98 -1.73
C GLY A 68 9.08 -2.29 -0.29
N THR A 69 9.53 -3.41 0.23
CA THR A 69 9.37 -3.75 1.67
C THR A 69 10.20 -2.85 2.59
N LYS A 70 10.94 -1.87 2.06
CA LYS A 70 11.63 -0.86 2.87
C LYS A 70 10.82 0.44 2.85
N SER A 71 10.55 0.94 4.04
CA SER A 71 10.08 2.31 4.20
C SER A 71 11.30 3.22 4.31
N CYS A 72 11.36 4.21 3.43
CA CYS A 72 12.30 5.32 3.50
C CYS A 72 11.60 6.54 4.10
N ASN A 73 12.39 7.42 4.72
CA ASN A 73 11.92 8.74 5.14
C ASN A 73 12.87 9.85 4.74
N VAL A 74 12.32 11.04 4.46
CA VAL A 74 13.11 12.21 4.07
C VAL A 74 12.41 13.50 4.46
N GLY A 75 13.16 14.45 5.01
CA GLY A 75 12.69 15.82 5.20
C GLY A 75 12.68 16.56 3.87
N ILE A 76 11.55 17.14 3.48
CA ILE A 76 11.41 17.85 2.20
C ILE A 76 11.42 19.37 2.33
N GLY A 77 11.67 19.89 3.53
CA GLY A 77 11.58 21.32 3.80
C GLY A 77 10.17 21.74 4.23
N PRO A 78 9.95 23.05 4.42
CA PRO A 78 8.63 23.59 4.67
C PRO A 78 7.73 23.55 3.44
N CYS A 79 6.46 23.25 3.65
CA CYS A 79 5.43 23.39 2.61
C CYS A 79 4.94 24.84 2.47
N SER A 80 4.88 25.59 3.58
CA SER A 80 4.45 26.99 3.62
C SER A 80 5.14 27.75 4.77
N GLU A 81 4.70 28.98 5.09
CA GLU A 81 5.19 29.75 6.25
C GLU A 81 5.00 28.98 7.57
N HIS A 82 3.87 28.25 7.70
CA HIS A 82 3.61 27.31 8.77
C HIS A 82 3.53 25.89 8.22
N CYS A 83 3.87 24.90 9.06
CA CYS A 83 3.68 23.51 8.68
C CYS A 83 2.20 23.13 8.82
N SER A 84 1.67 22.44 7.82
CA SER A 84 0.34 21.84 7.82
C SER A 84 0.46 20.41 7.32
N ASP A 85 -0.13 19.45 8.03
CA ASP A 85 -0.08 18.03 7.66
C ASP A 85 -0.70 17.81 6.27
N ASP A 86 -1.82 18.45 5.96
CA ASP A 86 -2.46 18.36 4.63
C ASP A 86 -1.53 18.83 3.50
N CYS A 87 -0.67 19.80 3.80
CA CYS A 87 0.29 20.36 2.87
C CYS A 87 1.48 19.40 2.67
N CYS A 88 1.95 18.80 3.77
CA CYS A 88 2.99 17.79 3.73
C CYS A 88 2.50 16.53 3.00
N GLU A 89 1.29 16.06 3.28
CA GLU A 89 0.68 14.91 2.63
C GLU A 89 0.65 15.10 1.11
N GLN A 90 0.06 16.19 0.62
CA GLN A 90 -0.02 16.47 -0.81
C GLN A 90 1.36 16.53 -1.49
N ASN A 91 2.35 17.15 -0.84
CA ASN A 91 3.70 17.23 -1.40
C ASN A 91 4.41 15.86 -1.40
N CYS A 92 4.20 15.04 -0.36
CA CYS A 92 4.78 13.71 -0.27
C CYS A 92 4.11 12.76 -1.27
N GLU A 93 2.79 12.80 -1.40
CA GLU A 93 2.05 12.08 -2.44
C GLU A 93 2.51 12.50 -3.85
N PHE A 94 2.68 13.80 -4.09
CA PHE A 94 3.17 14.31 -5.38
C PHE A 94 4.60 13.88 -5.68
N LYS A 95 5.48 13.88 -4.66
CA LYS A 95 6.90 13.55 -4.83
C LYS A 95 7.16 12.04 -4.90
N TYR A 96 6.36 11.25 -4.20
CA TYR A 96 6.45 9.79 -4.13
C TYR A 96 5.11 9.14 -4.51
N PRO A 97 4.66 9.29 -5.77
CA PRO A 97 3.32 8.88 -6.16
C PRO A 97 3.20 7.37 -6.41
N GLY A 98 1.94 6.93 -6.43
CA GLY A 98 1.53 5.62 -6.86
C GLY A 98 2.14 4.53 -6.00
N VAL A 99 3.06 3.78 -6.59
CA VAL A 99 3.61 2.58 -5.98
C VAL A 99 4.56 2.85 -4.79
N GLN A 100 5.08 4.08 -4.70
CA GLN A 100 5.89 4.51 -3.56
C GLN A 100 5.02 4.94 -2.36
N ASP A 101 3.71 5.12 -2.53
CA ASP A 101 2.75 5.39 -1.44
C ASP A 101 3.24 6.47 -0.45
N GLY A 102 3.60 7.64 -0.99
CA GLY A 102 4.17 8.74 -0.23
C GLY A 102 3.17 9.41 0.70
N HIS A 103 3.47 9.45 1.99
CA HIS A 103 2.69 10.14 3.02
C HIS A 103 3.55 11.15 3.77
N GLY A 104 2.96 12.26 4.21
CA GLY A 104 3.66 13.41 4.76
C GLY A 104 3.02 13.98 6.01
N PHE A 105 3.84 14.39 6.97
CA PHE A 105 3.36 15.12 8.15
C PHE A 105 4.39 16.13 8.66
N CYS A 106 3.93 17.03 9.52
CA CYS A 106 4.74 18.01 10.19
C CYS A 106 5.59 17.39 11.28
N LEU A 107 6.90 17.62 11.21
CA LEU A 107 7.81 17.11 12.20
C LEU A 107 7.66 17.88 13.53
N ASP A 108 6.93 17.26 14.46
CA ASP A 108 6.82 17.70 15.85
C ASP A 108 7.72 16.82 16.74
N ILE A 109 8.84 17.37 17.19
CA ILE A 109 9.74 16.69 18.12
C ILE A 109 9.47 17.25 19.52
N ALA A 110 8.97 16.41 20.42
CA ALA A 110 8.74 16.79 21.80
C ALA A 110 9.97 17.45 22.44
N GLY A 111 9.82 18.70 22.88
CA GLY A 111 10.89 19.50 23.49
C GLY A 111 11.72 20.36 22.54
N ILE A 112 11.44 20.32 21.23
CA ILE A 112 12.00 21.23 20.22
C ILE A 112 10.83 21.99 19.60
N PRO A 113 10.88 23.33 19.48
CA PRO A 113 9.79 24.07 18.83
C PRO A 113 9.51 23.48 17.45
N ALA A 114 8.23 23.22 17.17
CA ALA A 114 7.75 22.56 15.96
C ALA A 114 8.53 23.08 14.75
N SER A 115 9.35 22.21 14.17
CA SER A 115 10.08 22.58 12.98
C SER A 115 9.04 22.76 11.88
N ASN A 116 9.15 23.81 11.07
CA ASN A 116 8.24 24.01 9.94
C ASN A 116 8.44 22.96 8.82
N GLN A 117 9.05 21.82 9.13
CA GLN A 117 9.58 20.84 8.18
C GLN A 117 8.58 19.72 7.98
N CYS A 118 8.34 19.38 6.71
CA CYS A 118 7.61 18.18 6.34
C CYS A 118 8.55 16.97 6.30
N LEU A 119 8.11 15.87 6.92
CA LEU A 119 8.74 14.56 6.81
C LEU A 119 7.86 13.67 5.92
N CYS A 120 8.44 13.10 4.85
CA CYS A 120 7.77 12.10 4.03
C CYS A 120 8.18 10.69 4.43
N TYR A 121 7.24 9.76 4.41
CA TYR A 121 7.44 8.32 4.43
C TYR A 121 6.95 7.74 3.10
N PHE A 122 7.72 6.82 2.52
CA PHE A 122 7.40 6.21 1.24
C PHE A 122 8.11 4.86 1.09
N TYR A 123 7.64 4.01 0.19
CA TYR A 123 8.29 2.76 -0.16
C TYR A 123 9.50 2.97 -1.08
N CYS A 124 10.57 2.25 -0.75
CA CYS A 124 11.86 2.14 -1.43
C CYS A 124 12.41 0.69 -1.23
#